data_AF-A0A3C0HTH1-F1
#
_entry.id   AF-A0A3C0HTH1-F1
#
_cell.length_a   1.000
_cell.length_b   1.000
_cell.length_c   1.000
_cell.angle_alpha   90.00
_cell.angle_beta   90.00
_cell.angle_gamma   90.00
#
_symmetry.space_group_name_H-M   'P 1'
#
loop_
_entity.id
_entity.type
_entity.pdbx_description
1 polymer ?
#
loop_
_entity_poly.entity_id
_entity_poly.type
_entity_poly.pdbx_seq_one_letter_code
_entity_poly.pdbx_strand_id
1 'polypeptide(L)'
;TISWGAAEFIAGEEMGRTRGFWWAPDSQRLLVERVDVAPIDTWWIAAPVTPAQAPRPIRYPGAGTPNAEVALAIIGLDGERHSVEWNPTGEWEYLANASWSSEGLILTVQTRDQRTLAVLDADPDTGVCAERHRVTDEHWVELIPGAPRLHGGKLVTVEDRGAARRLCVDGEAVTSDDLQVRKLIDVSDDGVLVAGSHDPTEMTLVHVDWDGTEHERSPALEFHGAVVGGSTMVRSVRSMHPSERRSTVVSNNEPIGDLVDLSEIPAMDLNVTFHAVGERDLATALVLPSGHDGVTPLPVLMDPYGGPHAQRVQRVAGLFSASQWFADQGFAVIVTDGRGTPGRGPAFERAVRGDLAAPVLDDQVDALHAMAAEHPFLDLSRVAIKGWSFGGYLAALAVLRRPDVFHAAIAGAPVTDWRLYDTHYTERYLGNPNDEPANYERTDLCADAAALGDRELPPLMLIHGLADDNVVAAHTLQLSRALLEAGKPHTVLPLSGVTHMTPQEEVAENLLLVQSAFLREALGIET
;
A
#
# COMPACT_ATOMS: atom_id res chain seq x y z
N THR A 1 -27.65 4.75 7.89
CA THR A 1 -27.16 4.95 9.28
C THR A 1 -26.21 6.11 9.21
N ILE A 2 -26.44 7.15 10.01
CA ILE A 2 -25.66 8.40 9.94
C ILE A 2 -24.70 8.45 11.12
N SER A 3 -23.45 8.79 10.87
CA SER A 3 -22.44 9.09 11.90
C SER A 3 -21.93 10.52 11.74
N TRP A 4 -21.33 11.05 12.81
CA TRP A 4 -20.65 12.33 12.84
C TRP A 4 -19.27 12.16 13.47
N GLY A 5 -18.26 12.87 12.95
CA GLY A 5 -16.91 12.88 13.51
C GLY A 5 -16.07 11.62 13.21
N ALA A 6 -16.54 10.72 12.36
CA ALA A 6 -15.81 9.52 11.97
C ALA A 6 -15.74 9.43 10.45
N ALA A 7 -14.58 9.03 9.94
CA ALA A 7 -14.37 8.78 8.53
C ALA A 7 -15.20 7.59 8.04
N GLU A 8 -15.62 7.63 6.78
CA GLU A 8 -16.15 6.50 6.05
C GLU A 8 -15.06 5.45 5.76
N PHE A 9 -15.49 4.23 5.42
CA PHE A 9 -14.60 3.09 5.16
C PHE A 9 -13.47 3.44 4.19
N ILE A 10 -13.80 4.00 3.02
CA ILE A 10 -12.82 4.33 1.98
C ILE A 10 -11.78 5.35 2.46
N ALA A 11 -12.18 6.34 3.24
CA ALA A 11 -11.24 7.32 3.79
C ALA A 11 -10.22 6.67 4.72
N GLY A 12 -10.70 5.78 5.59
CA GLY A 12 -9.85 5.03 6.51
C GLY A 12 -8.89 4.10 5.78
N GLU A 13 -9.41 3.32 4.83
CA GLU A 13 -8.68 2.25 4.16
C GLU A 13 -7.73 2.80 3.08
N GLU A 14 -8.21 3.71 2.22
CA GLU A 14 -7.51 4.07 0.97
C GLU A 14 -6.93 5.48 0.94
N MET A 15 -7.39 6.38 1.81
CA MET A 15 -6.93 7.78 1.86
C MET A 15 -6.08 8.09 3.10
N GLY A 16 -5.87 7.11 3.99
CA GLY A 16 -5.10 7.28 5.23
C GLY A 16 -5.77 8.20 6.26
N ARG A 17 -7.08 8.44 6.14
CA ARG A 17 -7.87 9.35 6.96
C ARG A 17 -8.81 8.58 7.87
N THR A 18 -8.40 8.40 9.13
CA THR A 18 -9.18 7.64 10.14
C THR A 18 -10.07 8.52 11.03
N ARG A 19 -10.00 9.85 10.88
CA ARG A 19 -10.82 10.81 11.64
C ARG A 19 -11.75 11.60 10.71
N GLY A 20 -12.89 12.03 11.27
CA GLY A 20 -13.85 12.91 10.61
C GLY A 20 -14.07 14.23 11.36
N PHE A 21 -13.09 14.70 12.14
CA PHE A 21 -13.18 16.01 12.82
C PHE A 21 -11.82 16.70 12.94
N TRP A 22 -11.83 18.04 12.95
CA TRP A 22 -10.64 18.89 12.99
C TRP A 22 -10.91 20.18 13.77
N TRP A 23 -10.19 20.36 14.88
CA TRP A 23 -10.24 21.60 15.67
C TRP A 23 -9.53 22.74 14.93
N ALA A 24 -10.14 23.92 14.95
CA ALA A 24 -9.46 25.15 14.58
C ALA A 24 -8.31 25.44 15.57
N PRO A 25 -7.25 26.16 15.15
CA PRO A 25 -6.04 26.32 15.97
C PRO A 25 -6.29 27.09 17.27
N ASP A 26 -7.29 27.98 17.27
CA ASP A 26 -7.75 28.74 18.44
C ASP A 26 -8.71 27.96 19.35
N SER A 27 -9.05 26.71 18.97
CA SER A 27 -9.99 25.83 19.65
C SER A 27 -11.41 26.42 19.81
N GLN A 28 -11.79 27.41 19.01
CA GLN A 28 -13.13 28.02 19.05
C GLN A 28 -14.13 27.36 18.10
N ARG A 29 -13.64 26.59 17.12
CA ARG A 29 -14.46 25.92 16.12
C ARG A 29 -13.98 24.50 15.86
N LEU A 30 -14.92 23.66 15.46
CA LEU A 30 -14.69 22.27 15.09
C LEU A 30 -15.32 22.00 13.72
N LEU A 31 -14.51 21.63 12.74
CA LEU A 31 -15.02 21.02 11.52
C LEU A 31 -15.38 19.57 11.83
N VAL A 32 -16.59 19.16 11.49
CA VAL A 32 -17.09 17.79 11.70
C VAL A 32 -17.70 17.26 10.42
N GLU A 33 -17.31 16.06 10.08
CA GLU A 33 -17.85 15.25 9.00
C GLU A 33 -19.13 14.54 9.43
N ARG A 34 -20.11 14.52 8.54
CA ARG A 34 -21.29 13.66 8.58
C ARG A 34 -21.15 12.63 7.47
N VAL A 35 -21.28 11.36 7.83
CA VAL A 35 -21.26 10.24 6.88
C VAL A 35 -22.63 9.57 6.88
N ASP A 36 -23.23 9.38 5.71
CA ASP A 36 -24.41 8.54 5.51
C ASP A 36 -24.09 7.34 4.62
N VAL A 37 -24.14 6.16 5.23
CA VAL A 37 -23.86 4.89 4.54
C VAL A 37 -25.13 4.20 4.01
N ALA A 38 -26.28 4.88 4.03
CA ALA A 38 -27.52 4.32 3.50
C ALA A 38 -27.44 3.88 2.02
N PRO A 39 -26.73 4.59 1.11
CA PRO A 39 -26.60 4.18 -0.29
C PRO A 39 -25.74 2.94 -0.53
N ILE A 40 -24.83 2.61 0.40
CA ILE A 40 -23.87 1.51 0.22
C ILE A 40 -24.56 0.17 0.46
N ASP A 41 -24.28 -0.82 -0.37
CA ASP A 41 -24.78 -2.19 -0.20
C ASP A 41 -24.37 -2.81 1.14
N THR A 42 -25.23 -3.67 1.67
CA THR A 42 -24.95 -4.41 2.91
C THR A 42 -24.44 -5.81 2.58
N TRP A 43 -23.21 -6.10 2.98
CA TRP A 43 -22.66 -7.45 2.95
C TRP A 43 -22.69 -8.06 4.35
N TRP A 44 -22.41 -9.36 4.41
CA TRP A 44 -22.59 -10.15 5.63
C TRP A 44 -21.36 -11.00 5.90
N ILE A 45 -20.76 -10.79 7.07
CA ILE A 45 -19.65 -11.62 7.55
C ILE A 45 -20.22 -12.63 8.55
N ALA A 46 -20.18 -13.91 8.18
CA ALA A 46 -20.66 -15.00 9.03
C ALA A 46 -19.62 -15.37 10.10
N ALA A 47 -20.09 -15.92 11.22
CA ALA A 47 -19.25 -16.54 12.25
C ALA A 47 -19.40 -18.08 12.17
N PRO A 48 -18.72 -18.77 11.25
CA PRO A 48 -18.99 -20.17 10.94
C PRO A 48 -18.73 -21.13 12.11
N VAL A 49 -17.85 -20.76 13.05
CA VAL A 49 -17.61 -21.51 14.30
C VAL A 49 -18.67 -21.26 15.38
N THR A 50 -19.60 -20.34 15.14
CA THR A 50 -20.72 -20.03 16.04
C THR A 50 -21.99 -19.91 15.20
N PRO A 51 -22.49 -21.02 14.61
CA PRO A 51 -23.53 -20.98 13.57
C PRO A 51 -24.88 -20.41 14.03
N ALA A 52 -25.12 -20.34 15.34
CA ALA A 52 -26.31 -19.70 15.91
C ALA A 52 -26.21 -18.16 15.97
N GLN A 53 -25.01 -17.60 15.80
CA GLN A 53 -24.79 -16.16 15.77
C GLN A 53 -25.24 -15.60 14.42
N ALA A 54 -26.07 -14.55 14.45
CA ALA A 54 -26.44 -13.83 13.24
C ALA A 54 -25.19 -13.23 12.57
N PRO A 55 -25.09 -13.24 11.23
CA PRO A 55 -23.96 -12.64 10.53
C PRO A 55 -23.86 -11.14 10.82
N ARG A 56 -22.63 -10.63 10.89
CA ARG A 56 -22.34 -9.21 11.08
C ARG A 56 -22.58 -8.45 9.77
N PRO A 57 -23.46 -7.44 9.73
CA PRO A 57 -23.59 -6.59 8.56
C PRO A 57 -22.38 -5.66 8.43
N ILE A 58 -21.92 -5.45 7.21
CA ILE A 58 -20.93 -4.43 6.85
C ILE A 58 -21.45 -3.60 5.67
N ARG A 59 -21.02 -2.34 5.59
CA ARG A 59 -21.28 -1.45 4.44
C ARG A 59 -19.98 -1.38 3.67
N TYR A 60 -19.93 -2.06 2.53
CA TYR A 60 -18.72 -2.17 1.72
C TYR A 60 -19.00 -1.64 0.31
N PRO A 61 -18.39 -0.50 -0.07
CA PRO A 61 -18.56 0.07 -1.39
C PRO A 61 -17.67 -0.65 -2.39
N GLY A 62 -18.18 -1.71 -3.04
CA GLY A 62 -17.46 -2.41 -4.12
C GLY A 62 -17.36 -1.56 -5.39
N ALA A 63 -16.35 -1.80 -6.23
CA ALA A 63 -16.15 -1.08 -7.48
C ALA A 63 -17.43 -1.01 -8.35
N GLY A 64 -17.74 0.18 -8.88
CA GLY A 64 -18.94 0.46 -9.64
C GLY A 64 -20.21 0.66 -8.83
N THR A 65 -20.16 0.57 -7.49
CA THR A 65 -21.29 0.80 -6.58
C THR A 65 -21.20 2.17 -5.87
N PRO A 66 -22.29 2.67 -5.26
CA PRO A 66 -22.30 3.94 -4.55
C PRO A 66 -21.36 3.97 -3.34
N ASN A 67 -20.73 5.12 -3.10
CA ASN A 67 -20.01 5.41 -1.84
C ASN A 67 -20.95 5.97 -0.77
N ALA A 68 -20.38 6.26 0.40
CA ALA A 68 -21.06 7.00 1.45
C ALA A 68 -21.29 8.45 1.02
N GLU A 69 -22.41 9.04 1.43
CA GLU A 69 -22.61 10.49 1.28
C GLU A 69 -21.88 11.23 2.41
N VAL A 70 -20.91 12.05 2.03
CA VAL A 70 -20.11 12.85 2.95
C VAL A 70 -20.58 14.31 2.92
N ALA A 71 -20.80 14.88 4.11
CA ALA A 71 -21.08 16.30 4.30
C ALA A 71 -20.23 16.86 5.44
N LEU A 72 -19.99 18.17 5.43
CA LEU A 72 -19.16 18.84 6.42
C LEU A 72 -19.97 19.93 7.12
N ALA A 73 -19.72 20.14 8.42
CA ALA A 73 -20.26 21.27 9.17
C ALA A 73 -19.19 21.85 10.10
N ILE A 74 -19.18 23.17 10.23
CA ILE A 74 -18.35 23.90 11.20
C ILE A 74 -19.23 24.24 12.38
N ILE A 75 -18.80 23.84 13.58
CA ILE A 75 -19.53 24.01 14.84
C ILE A 75 -18.74 24.94 15.76
N GLY A 76 -19.36 26.03 16.20
CA GLY A 76 -18.83 26.93 17.22
C GLY A 76 -19.10 26.44 18.64
N LEU A 77 -18.32 26.92 19.61
CA LEU A 77 -18.53 26.59 21.03
C LEU A 77 -19.87 27.10 21.60
N ASP A 78 -20.48 28.08 20.96
CA ASP A 78 -21.82 28.60 21.26
C ASP A 78 -22.96 27.74 20.68
N GLY A 79 -22.62 26.70 19.91
CA GLY A 79 -23.56 25.82 19.23
C GLY A 79 -23.99 26.32 17.84
N GLU A 80 -23.44 27.43 17.34
CA GLU A 80 -23.64 27.84 15.96
C GLU A 80 -23.11 26.76 15.00
N ARG A 81 -23.82 26.54 13.90
CA ARG A 81 -23.48 25.52 12.91
C ARG A 81 -23.62 26.05 11.49
N HIS A 82 -22.52 26.03 10.75
CA HIS A 82 -22.49 26.33 9.32
C HIS A 82 -22.30 25.03 8.54
N SER A 83 -23.09 24.80 7.50
CA SER A 83 -22.83 23.69 6.56
C SER A 83 -21.75 24.12 5.58
N VAL A 84 -20.80 23.24 5.27
CA VAL A 84 -19.72 23.55 4.34
C VAL A 84 -20.10 23.08 2.94
N GLU A 85 -20.15 24.01 2.00
CA GLU A 85 -20.57 23.78 0.61
C GLU A 85 -19.40 23.30 -0.25
N TRP A 86 -18.80 22.16 0.13
CA TRP A 86 -17.58 21.66 -0.52
C TRP A 86 -17.83 20.98 -1.87
N ASN A 87 -19.08 20.58 -2.17
CA ASN A 87 -19.43 19.86 -3.39
C ASN A 87 -20.80 20.27 -3.99
N PRO A 88 -21.01 21.56 -4.35
CA PRO A 88 -22.30 22.04 -4.83
C PRO A 88 -22.68 21.52 -6.22
N THR A 89 -21.70 21.12 -7.04
CA THR A 89 -21.89 20.63 -8.42
C THR A 89 -21.98 19.10 -8.50
N GLY A 90 -21.61 18.38 -7.44
CA GLY A 90 -21.47 16.92 -7.46
C GLY A 90 -20.22 16.43 -8.19
N GLU A 91 -19.24 17.30 -8.47
CA GLU A 91 -17.97 16.93 -9.13
C GLU A 91 -17.09 16.06 -8.24
N TRP A 92 -17.09 16.32 -6.93
CA TRP A 92 -16.19 15.67 -5.98
C TRP A 92 -16.83 14.42 -5.40
N GLU A 93 -16.12 13.30 -5.46
CA GLU A 93 -16.56 12.06 -4.82
C GLU A 93 -15.94 11.93 -3.44
N TYR A 94 -14.65 12.25 -3.35
CA TYR A 94 -13.83 11.93 -2.18
C TYR A 94 -13.40 13.18 -1.44
N LEU A 95 -13.64 13.22 -0.13
CA LEU A 95 -12.96 14.12 0.80
C LEU A 95 -11.69 13.44 1.30
N ALA A 96 -10.57 13.71 0.65
CA ALA A 96 -9.29 13.10 0.97
C ALA A 96 -8.71 13.62 2.30
N ASN A 97 -8.82 14.92 2.56
CA ASN A 97 -8.33 15.51 3.82
C ASN A 97 -8.97 16.88 4.11
N ALA A 98 -8.87 17.31 5.37
CA ALA A 98 -9.12 18.68 5.79
C ALA A 98 -8.01 19.13 6.75
N SER A 99 -7.61 20.40 6.67
CA SER A 99 -6.54 20.94 7.51
C SER A 99 -6.79 22.39 7.87
N TRP A 100 -6.66 22.69 9.16
CA TRP A 100 -6.60 24.06 9.66
C TRP A 100 -5.17 24.55 9.73
N SER A 101 -4.97 25.84 9.48
CA SER A 101 -3.78 26.60 9.87
C SER A 101 -4.20 27.96 10.44
N SER A 102 -3.25 28.78 10.87
CA SER A 102 -3.52 30.18 11.23
C SER A 102 -4.02 31.03 10.05
N GLU A 103 -3.90 30.53 8.83
CA GLU A 103 -4.26 31.23 7.59
C GLU A 103 -5.64 30.84 7.06
N GLY A 104 -6.21 29.72 7.52
CA GLY A 104 -7.54 29.30 7.12
C GLY A 104 -7.78 27.79 7.21
N LEU A 105 -8.93 27.37 6.70
CA LEU A 105 -9.31 25.98 6.53
C LEU A 105 -9.21 25.60 5.06
N ILE A 106 -8.46 24.53 4.77
CA ILE A 106 -8.41 23.93 3.44
C ILE A 106 -8.99 22.53 3.43
N LEU A 107 -9.64 22.19 2.32
CA LEU A 107 -10.12 20.84 2.01
C LEU A 107 -9.37 20.29 0.80
N THR A 108 -9.03 19.01 0.82
CA THR A 108 -8.47 18.28 -0.32
C THR A 108 -9.52 17.30 -0.83
N VAL A 109 -9.89 17.44 -2.09
CA VAL A 109 -11.00 16.71 -2.71
C VAL A 109 -10.57 16.06 -4.02
N GLN A 110 -11.18 14.94 -4.39
CA GLN A 110 -10.91 14.24 -5.66
C GLN A 110 -12.19 13.82 -6.39
N THR A 111 -12.10 13.79 -7.72
CA THR A 111 -13.11 13.16 -8.58
C THR A 111 -13.14 11.64 -8.38
N ARG A 112 -14.24 10.98 -8.77
CA ARG A 112 -14.39 9.51 -8.65
C ARG A 112 -13.28 8.74 -9.36
N ASP A 113 -12.89 9.17 -10.55
CA ASP A 113 -11.80 8.58 -11.32
C ASP A 113 -10.40 8.96 -10.80
N GLN A 114 -10.34 9.84 -9.80
CA GLN A 114 -9.13 10.34 -9.15
C GLN A 114 -8.13 11.02 -10.10
N ARG A 115 -8.57 11.38 -11.31
CA ARG A 115 -7.77 12.12 -12.29
C ARG A 115 -7.65 13.59 -11.96
N THR A 116 -8.49 14.09 -11.05
CA THR A 116 -8.47 15.46 -10.59
C THR A 116 -8.41 15.50 -9.07
N LEU A 117 -7.50 16.32 -8.55
CA LEU A 117 -7.45 16.76 -7.16
C LEU A 117 -7.63 18.27 -7.12
N ALA A 118 -8.41 18.77 -6.17
CA ALA A 118 -8.49 20.19 -5.87
C ALA A 118 -8.23 20.49 -4.40
N VAL A 119 -7.68 21.66 -4.15
CA VAL A 119 -7.59 22.27 -2.83
C VAL A 119 -8.62 23.39 -2.77
N LEU A 120 -9.56 23.28 -1.84
CA LEU A 120 -10.59 24.28 -1.62
C LEU A 120 -10.27 25.11 -0.39
N ASP A 121 -10.45 26.42 -0.46
CA ASP A 121 -10.72 27.26 0.70
C ASP A 121 -12.10 27.00 1.24
N ALA A 122 -12.25 26.92 2.56
CA ALA A 122 -13.54 26.96 3.23
C ALA A 122 -13.58 28.15 4.19
N ASP A 123 -14.51 29.08 3.93
CA ASP A 123 -14.77 30.19 4.85
C ASP A 123 -15.43 29.64 6.13
N PRO A 124 -14.79 29.82 7.30
CA PRO A 124 -15.29 29.24 8.53
C PRO A 124 -16.54 29.93 9.09
N ASP A 125 -16.83 31.16 8.68
CA ASP A 125 -17.99 31.97 9.11
C ASP A 125 -19.22 31.70 8.26
N THR A 126 -19.04 31.33 6.99
CA THR A 126 -20.15 31.16 6.04
C THR A 126 -20.33 29.72 5.58
N GLY A 127 -19.27 28.91 5.61
CA GLY A 127 -19.24 27.57 5.03
C GLY A 127 -19.09 27.56 3.50
N VAL A 128 -18.96 28.72 2.86
CA VAL A 128 -18.75 28.81 1.41
C VAL A 128 -17.36 28.33 1.07
N CYS A 129 -17.25 27.50 0.02
CA CYS A 129 -15.97 27.04 -0.51
C CYS A 129 -15.60 27.73 -1.82
N ALA A 130 -14.30 27.95 -2.03
CA ALA A 130 -13.73 28.40 -3.29
C ALA A 130 -12.54 27.52 -3.67
N GLU A 131 -12.41 27.18 -4.95
CA GLU A 131 -11.24 26.45 -5.42
C GLU A 131 -10.00 27.36 -5.39
N ARG A 132 -8.97 26.92 -4.67
CA ARG A 132 -7.66 27.58 -4.64
C ARG A 132 -6.74 27.03 -5.72
N HIS A 133 -6.70 25.70 -5.84
CA HIS A 133 -5.73 25.01 -6.69
C HIS A 133 -6.31 23.72 -7.24
N ARG A 134 -5.86 23.33 -8.43
CA ARG A 134 -6.31 22.14 -9.15
C ARG A 134 -5.14 21.44 -9.81
N VAL A 135 -5.09 20.13 -9.64
CA VAL A 135 -4.13 19.22 -10.26
C VAL A 135 -4.90 18.19 -11.07
N THR A 136 -4.49 17.98 -12.32
CA THR A 136 -5.10 17.00 -13.22
C THR A 136 -4.02 16.09 -13.79
N ASP A 137 -4.33 14.80 -13.90
CA ASP A 137 -3.48 13.80 -14.54
C ASP A 137 -4.30 12.87 -15.44
N GLU A 138 -3.69 12.34 -16.50
CA GLU A 138 -4.34 11.40 -17.41
C GLU A 138 -4.69 10.05 -16.76
N HIS A 139 -3.92 9.65 -15.74
CA HIS A 139 -4.07 8.36 -15.06
C HIS A 139 -4.77 8.55 -13.71
N TRP A 140 -4.09 9.19 -12.76
CA TRP A 140 -4.61 9.56 -11.44
C TRP A 140 -3.68 10.58 -10.76
N VAL A 141 -4.20 11.30 -9.77
CA VAL A 141 -3.43 12.18 -8.89
C VAL A 141 -3.20 11.47 -7.56
N GLU A 142 -1.94 11.34 -7.16
CA GLU A 142 -1.57 10.64 -5.94
C GLU A 142 -1.80 11.50 -4.68
N LEU A 143 -2.25 10.86 -3.60
CA LEU A 143 -2.38 11.51 -2.30
C LEU A 143 -1.07 11.39 -1.52
N ILE A 144 -0.26 12.45 -1.51
CA ILE A 144 1.03 12.42 -0.84
C ILE A 144 0.87 12.75 0.66
N PRO A 145 1.31 11.86 1.57
CA PRO A 145 1.18 12.08 3.00
C PRO A 145 1.78 13.41 3.44
N GLY A 146 1.01 14.17 4.23
CA GLY A 146 1.41 15.46 4.76
C GLY A 146 1.22 16.65 3.82
N ALA A 147 0.92 16.44 2.53
CA ALA A 147 0.51 17.50 1.61
C ALA A 147 -1.02 17.50 1.44
N PRO A 148 -1.64 18.64 1.08
CA PRO A 148 -1.06 19.97 0.99
C PRO A 148 -0.89 20.66 2.36
N ARG A 149 -0.18 21.81 2.36
CA ARG A 149 -0.03 22.73 3.51
C ARG A 149 -0.12 24.19 3.06
N LEU A 150 -0.63 25.06 3.94
CA LEU A 150 -0.53 26.51 3.80
C LEU A 150 0.56 27.04 4.74
N HIS A 151 1.41 27.92 4.23
CA HIS A 151 2.38 28.65 5.04
C HIS A 151 2.76 29.99 4.40
N GLY A 152 2.62 31.09 5.12
CA GLY A 152 3.01 32.43 4.67
C GLY A 152 2.27 32.89 3.42
N GLY A 153 1.02 32.47 3.23
CA GLY A 153 0.19 32.73 2.05
C GLY A 153 0.45 31.79 0.87
N LYS A 154 1.46 30.92 0.96
CA LYS A 154 1.84 29.97 -0.10
C LYS A 154 1.12 28.64 0.11
N LEU A 155 0.69 28.04 -0.99
CA LEU A 155 0.23 26.66 -1.01
C LEU A 155 1.39 25.73 -1.37
N VAL A 156 1.71 24.80 -0.48
CA VAL A 156 2.71 23.76 -0.69
C VAL A 156 2.01 22.44 -1.01
N THR A 157 2.28 21.91 -2.20
CA THR A 157 1.76 20.63 -2.70
C THR A 157 2.91 19.69 -3.08
N VAL A 158 2.61 18.42 -3.32
CA VAL A 158 3.53 17.49 -3.98
C VAL A 158 2.79 16.93 -5.19
N GLU A 159 3.36 17.11 -6.37
CA GLU A 159 2.69 16.83 -7.64
C GLU A 159 3.60 16.06 -8.58
N ASP A 160 3.01 15.20 -9.39
CA ASP A 160 3.73 14.49 -10.45
C ASP A 160 4.08 15.48 -11.57
N ARG A 161 5.39 15.66 -11.81
CA ARG A 161 5.96 16.62 -12.76
C ARG A 161 7.09 15.95 -13.55
N GLY A 162 6.81 15.60 -14.80
CA GLY A 162 7.75 14.82 -15.61
C GLY A 162 7.92 13.40 -15.04
N ALA A 163 9.15 13.01 -14.75
CA ALA A 163 9.48 11.69 -14.21
C ALA A 163 9.43 11.59 -12.67
N ALA A 164 9.20 12.71 -11.97
CA ALA A 164 9.30 12.78 -10.51
C ALA A 164 8.06 13.33 -9.83
N ARG A 165 7.89 12.90 -8.57
CA ARG A 165 7.00 13.56 -7.60
C ARG A 165 7.73 14.74 -6.99
N ARG A 166 7.34 15.95 -7.37
CA ARG A 166 8.08 17.17 -7.03
C ARG A 166 7.32 18.02 -6.03
N LEU A 167 8.05 18.62 -5.10
CA LEU A 167 7.52 19.64 -4.23
C LEU A 167 7.14 20.86 -5.09
N CYS A 168 5.92 21.35 -4.93
CA CYS A 168 5.43 22.52 -5.65
C CYS A 168 4.99 23.61 -4.67
N VAL A 169 5.26 24.86 -5.03
CA VAL A 169 4.87 26.07 -4.29
C VAL A 169 4.04 26.92 -5.22
N ASP A 170 2.77 27.15 -4.87
CA ASP A 170 1.80 27.87 -5.70
C ASP A 170 1.71 27.32 -7.15
N GLY A 171 1.83 26.00 -7.28
CA GLY A 171 1.74 25.26 -8.55
C GLY A 171 3.06 25.09 -9.30
N GLU A 172 4.11 25.81 -8.90
CA GLU A 172 5.45 25.76 -9.51
C GLU A 172 6.35 24.73 -8.82
N ALA A 173 6.97 23.84 -9.58
CA ALA A 173 7.82 22.78 -9.04
C ALA A 173 9.22 23.30 -8.65
N VAL A 174 9.63 23.09 -7.40
CA VAL A 174 10.85 23.68 -6.82
C VAL A 174 11.99 22.69 -6.55
N THR A 175 11.71 21.40 -6.33
CA THR A 175 12.75 20.35 -6.17
C THR A 175 13.29 19.90 -7.52
N SER A 176 14.40 19.20 -7.60
CA SER A 176 14.95 18.60 -8.82
C SER A 176 14.02 17.53 -9.43
N ASP A 177 14.38 17.03 -10.62
CA ASP A 177 13.69 15.94 -11.32
C ASP A 177 14.22 14.53 -10.96
N ASP A 178 15.27 14.44 -10.13
CA ASP A 178 15.82 13.19 -9.60
C ASP A 178 15.40 12.91 -8.15
N LEU A 179 14.82 13.87 -7.43
CA LEU A 179 14.22 13.65 -6.11
C LEU A 179 12.77 13.19 -6.22
N GLN A 180 12.49 11.96 -5.79
CA GLN A 180 11.10 11.50 -5.58
C GLN A 180 10.64 11.93 -4.18
N VAL A 181 9.83 12.98 -4.07
CA VAL A 181 9.23 13.38 -2.80
C VAL A 181 8.15 12.37 -2.40
N ARG A 182 8.32 11.73 -1.24
CA ARG A 182 7.43 10.65 -0.76
C ARG A 182 6.54 11.09 0.39
N LYS A 183 6.92 12.13 1.13
CA LYS A 183 6.14 12.70 2.23
C LYS A 183 6.55 14.14 2.49
N LEU A 184 5.57 15.01 2.71
CA LEU A 184 5.80 16.33 3.28
C LEU A 184 5.78 16.21 4.81
N ILE A 185 6.88 16.58 5.48
CA ILE A 185 7.02 16.45 6.93
C ILE A 185 6.62 17.74 7.64
N ASP A 186 7.18 18.87 7.21
CA ASP A 186 6.99 20.17 7.85
C ASP A 186 7.16 21.33 6.86
N VAL A 187 6.50 22.45 7.14
CA VAL A 187 6.67 23.73 6.42
C VAL A 187 6.94 24.82 7.44
N SER A 188 7.98 25.62 7.19
CA SER A 188 8.46 26.67 8.10
C SER A 188 8.88 27.92 7.33
N ASP A 189 9.24 28.98 8.05
CA ASP A 189 9.71 30.23 7.41
C ASP A 189 10.99 30.04 6.59
N ASP A 190 11.81 29.05 6.93
CA ASP A 190 13.09 28.78 6.25
C ASP A 190 12.94 27.85 5.03
N GLY A 191 11.81 27.13 4.91
CA GLY A 191 11.58 26.19 3.80
C GLY A 191 10.69 25.01 4.18
N VAL A 192 10.84 23.92 3.43
CA VAL A 192 10.05 22.69 3.57
C VAL A 192 10.95 21.51 3.90
N LEU A 193 10.59 20.74 4.92
CA LEU A 193 11.22 19.45 5.20
C LEU A 193 10.39 18.33 4.57
N VAL A 194 11.04 17.50 3.74
CA VAL A 194 10.41 16.34 3.08
C VAL A 194 11.18 15.06 3.39
N ALA A 195 10.49 13.92 3.29
CA ALA A 195 11.14 12.64 3.06
C ALA A 195 11.08 12.32 1.57
N GLY A 196 12.22 11.96 0.98
CA GLY A 196 12.32 11.64 -0.43
C GLY A 196 13.38 10.58 -0.70
N SER A 197 13.52 10.21 -1.97
CA SER A 197 14.47 9.18 -2.39
C SER A 197 15.00 9.44 -3.80
N HIS A 198 16.29 9.25 -4.00
CA HIS A 198 16.91 9.13 -5.32
C HIS A 198 17.04 7.65 -5.73
N ASP A 199 17.38 6.77 -4.77
CA ASP A 199 17.32 5.32 -4.90
C ASP A 199 16.03 4.81 -4.24
N PRO A 200 15.20 4.00 -4.92
CA PRO A 200 13.94 3.50 -4.36
C PRO A 200 14.10 2.68 -3.08
N THR A 201 15.28 2.07 -2.84
CA THR A 201 15.56 1.22 -1.69
C THR A 201 15.85 2.00 -0.40
N GLU A 202 15.92 3.33 -0.49
CA GLU A 202 16.33 4.25 0.58
C GLU A 202 15.27 5.33 0.84
N MET A 203 15.43 6.06 1.94
CA MET A 203 14.60 7.22 2.25
C MET A 203 15.43 8.23 3.02
N THR A 204 15.60 9.43 2.48
CA THR A 204 16.38 10.52 3.09
C THR A 204 15.48 11.66 3.54
N LEU A 205 15.99 12.48 4.46
CA LEU A 205 15.38 13.76 4.83
C LEU A 205 16.06 14.88 4.04
N VAL A 206 15.26 15.68 3.35
CA VAL A 206 15.74 16.80 2.53
C VAL A 206 15.04 18.08 3.00
N HIS A 207 15.83 19.10 3.34
CA HIS A 207 15.32 20.45 3.53
C HIS A 207 15.40 21.20 2.20
N VAL A 208 14.27 21.74 1.75
CA VAL A 208 14.17 22.51 0.51
C VAL A 208 13.90 23.96 0.88
N ASP A 209 14.85 24.84 0.58
CA ASP A 209 14.69 26.27 0.78
C ASP A 209 13.63 26.82 -0.19
N TRP A 210 13.06 28.00 0.10
CA TRP A 210 12.01 28.59 -0.75
C TRP A 210 12.45 28.93 -2.18
N ASP A 211 13.76 28.99 -2.45
CA ASP A 211 14.31 29.18 -3.80
C ASP A 211 14.55 27.85 -4.55
N GLY A 212 14.23 26.71 -3.92
CA GLY A 212 14.43 25.37 -4.46
C GLY A 212 15.77 24.74 -4.11
N THR A 213 16.64 25.42 -3.34
CA THR A 213 17.92 24.83 -2.92
C THR A 213 17.68 23.64 -1.99
N GLU A 214 18.17 22.47 -2.39
CA GLU A 214 18.02 21.23 -1.64
C GLU A 214 19.22 20.98 -0.74
N HIS A 215 18.94 20.59 0.50
CA HIS A 215 19.96 20.20 1.45
C HIS A 215 19.62 18.86 2.08
N GLU A 216 20.41 17.85 1.74
CA GLU A 216 20.30 16.53 2.36
C GLU A 216 20.68 16.59 3.84
N ARG A 217 19.85 16.01 4.71
CA ARG A 217 19.99 16.05 6.18
C ARG A 217 20.28 14.68 6.79
N SER A 218 20.50 13.67 5.96
CA SER A 218 20.71 12.28 6.36
C SER A 218 21.67 11.56 5.41
N PRO A 219 22.41 10.53 5.87
CA PRO A 219 23.26 9.73 5.00
C PRO A 219 22.45 8.81 4.07
N ALA A 220 23.09 8.38 2.97
CA ALA A 220 22.62 7.31 2.09
C ALA A 220 22.67 5.92 2.78
N LEU A 221 22.00 4.93 2.20
CA LEU A 221 21.89 3.52 2.65
C LEU A 221 21.09 3.31 3.96
N GLU A 222 20.41 4.34 4.46
CA GLU A 222 19.53 4.28 5.62
C GLU A 222 18.08 4.67 5.23
N PHE A 223 17.13 4.33 6.10
CA PHE A 223 15.72 4.70 5.96
C PHE A 223 15.33 5.68 7.06
N HIS A 224 15.22 6.95 6.68
CA HIS A 224 14.90 8.03 7.59
C HIS A 224 13.41 8.36 7.61
N GLY A 225 12.95 8.77 8.78
CA GLY A 225 11.63 9.36 8.97
C GLY A 225 11.72 10.49 9.98
N ALA A 226 10.77 11.41 9.93
CA ALA A 226 10.61 12.43 10.95
C ALA A 226 9.15 12.80 11.16
N VAL A 227 8.87 13.28 12.37
CA VAL A 227 7.63 13.95 12.76
C VAL A 227 8.04 15.24 13.48
N VAL A 228 7.40 16.35 13.12
CA VAL A 228 7.67 17.68 13.69
C VAL A 228 6.44 18.16 14.45
N GLY A 229 6.67 18.83 15.58
CA GLY A 229 5.66 19.50 16.40
C GLY A 229 6.26 20.75 17.04
N GLY A 230 5.92 21.93 16.50
CA GLY A 230 6.54 23.18 16.91
C GLY A 230 8.06 23.16 16.65
N SER A 231 8.85 23.56 17.64
CA SER A 231 10.32 23.53 17.54
C SER A 231 10.96 22.16 17.74
N THR A 232 10.16 21.13 18.02
CA THR A 232 10.63 19.77 18.34
C THR A 232 10.39 18.84 17.16
N MET A 233 11.39 18.04 16.82
CA MET A 233 11.33 16.99 15.82
C MET A 233 11.78 15.67 16.45
N VAL A 234 11.10 14.58 16.12
CA VAL A 234 11.61 13.23 16.36
C VAL A 234 12.03 12.66 15.01
N ARG A 235 13.33 12.38 14.87
CA ARG A 235 13.91 11.73 13.69
C ARG A 235 14.17 10.26 14.00
N SER A 236 13.65 9.37 13.16
CA SER A 236 13.89 7.92 13.24
C SER A 236 14.81 7.46 12.11
N VAL A 237 15.68 6.50 12.42
CA VAL A 237 16.58 5.83 11.47
C VAL A 237 16.36 4.33 11.57
N ARG A 238 16.26 3.67 10.41
CA ARG A 238 16.25 2.20 10.27
C ARG A 238 17.26 1.80 9.19
N SER A 239 17.92 0.66 9.36
CA SER A 239 18.89 0.15 8.39
C SER A 239 18.84 -1.38 8.30
N MET A 240 19.77 -1.97 7.55
CA MET A 240 20.02 -3.41 7.54
C MET A 240 20.75 -3.92 8.80
N HIS A 241 21.14 -3.04 9.70
CA HIS A 241 21.72 -3.37 11.00
C HIS A 241 20.73 -3.00 12.11
N PRO A 242 19.95 -3.95 12.66
CA PRO A 242 18.93 -3.66 13.68
C PRO A 242 19.46 -2.91 14.92
N SER A 243 20.75 -3.06 15.24
CA SER A 243 21.44 -2.37 16.33
C SER A 243 21.69 -0.88 16.06
N GLU A 244 21.60 -0.43 14.81
CA GLU A 244 21.78 0.97 14.41
C GLU A 244 20.46 1.76 14.43
N ARG A 245 19.32 1.09 14.62
CA ARG A 245 18.01 1.73 14.77
C ARG A 245 18.08 2.77 15.89
N ARG A 246 17.60 3.98 15.60
CA ARG A 246 17.64 5.09 16.54
C ARG A 246 16.47 6.02 16.32
N SER A 247 15.95 6.58 17.41
CA SER A 247 15.05 7.73 17.37
C SER A 247 15.66 8.87 18.17
N THR A 248 15.99 9.97 17.52
CA THR A 248 16.63 11.14 18.13
C THR A 248 15.63 12.28 18.22
N VAL A 249 15.51 12.87 19.40
CA VAL A 249 14.76 14.11 19.63
C VAL A 249 15.67 15.28 19.30
N VAL A 250 15.22 16.13 18.40
CA VAL A 250 15.89 17.34 17.93
C VAL A 250 15.04 18.54 18.33
N SER A 251 15.65 19.57 18.89
CA SER A 251 15.00 20.83 19.23
C SER A 251 15.81 21.98 18.66
N ASN A 252 15.17 22.90 17.92
CA ASN A 252 15.86 24.00 17.23
C ASN A 252 17.07 23.55 16.38
N ASN A 253 16.91 22.45 15.64
CA ASN A 253 17.97 21.81 14.84
C ASN A 253 19.16 21.23 15.64
N GLU A 254 19.08 21.17 16.96
CA GLU A 254 20.08 20.53 17.81
C GLU A 254 19.56 19.22 18.43
N PRO A 255 20.29 18.10 18.33
CA PRO A 255 19.94 16.87 19.05
C PRO A 255 19.98 17.10 20.56
N ILE A 256 18.88 16.79 21.26
CA ILE A 256 18.77 16.94 22.72
C ILE A 256 18.73 15.60 23.46
N GLY A 257 18.55 14.49 22.75
CA GLY A 257 18.61 13.15 23.32
C GLY A 257 18.05 12.09 22.39
N ASP A 258 18.33 10.83 22.72
CA ASP A 258 17.78 9.67 22.02
C ASP A 258 16.64 9.03 22.85
N LEU A 259 15.61 8.55 22.16
CA LEU A 259 14.59 7.69 22.75
C LEU A 259 15.15 6.28 22.86
N VAL A 260 14.95 5.65 24.02
CA VAL A 260 15.40 4.27 24.26
C VAL A 260 14.56 3.32 23.40
N ASP A 261 15.23 2.53 22.55
CA ASP A 261 14.62 1.41 21.85
C ASP A 261 14.65 0.17 22.75
N LEU A 262 13.47 -0.35 23.08
CA LEU A 262 13.28 -1.56 23.88
C LEU A 262 12.89 -2.77 23.02
N SER A 263 12.90 -2.62 21.70
CA SER A 263 12.57 -3.70 20.78
C SER A 263 13.63 -4.79 20.87
N GLU A 264 13.18 -6.05 20.85
CA GLU A 264 14.10 -7.18 20.73
C GLU A 264 14.82 -7.15 19.38
N ILE A 265 16.07 -7.61 19.38
CA ILE A 265 16.82 -7.87 18.16
C ILE A 265 16.56 -9.33 17.81
N PRO A 266 15.97 -9.63 16.64
CA PRO A 266 15.74 -11.01 16.22
C PRO A 266 17.02 -11.83 16.29
N ALA A 267 16.96 -13.02 16.88
CA ALA A 267 18.08 -13.97 16.95
C ALA A 267 18.26 -14.74 15.63
N MET A 268 18.32 -14.01 14.52
CA MET A 268 18.57 -14.54 13.17
C MET A 268 19.59 -13.65 12.47
N ASP A 269 20.50 -14.27 11.73
CA ASP A 269 21.45 -13.55 10.88
C ASP A 269 20.79 -13.31 9.52
N LEU A 270 20.65 -12.03 9.13
CA LEU A 270 20.09 -11.69 7.83
C LEU A 270 21.18 -11.80 6.75
N ASN A 271 21.00 -12.70 5.80
CA ASN A 271 21.85 -12.85 4.62
C ASN A 271 21.12 -12.33 3.37
N VAL A 272 21.07 -11.00 3.27
CA VAL A 272 20.32 -10.27 2.24
C VAL A 272 21.29 -9.50 1.35
N THR A 273 21.13 -9.64 0.03
CA THR A 273 21.84 -8.84 -0.98
C THR A 273 20.85 -8.11 -1.87
N PHE A 274 21.18 -6.90 -2.29
CA PHE A 274 20.31 -6.03 -3.10
C PHE A 274 20.86 -5.88 -4.50
N HIS A 275 19.96 -5.95 -5.49
CA HIS A 275 20.25 -5.98 -6.92
C HIS A 275 19.27 -5.10 -7.67
N ALA A 276 19.70 -4.62 -8.84
CA ALA A 276 18.83 -4.04 -9.86
C ALA A 276 18.93 -4.92 -11.09
N VAL A 277 17.84 -5.58 -11.49
CA VAL A 277 17.90 -6.68 -12.46
C VAL A 277 16.98 -6.51 -13.66
N GLY A 278 17.36 -7.15 -14.76
CA GLY A 278 16.62 -7.14 -16.02
C GLY A 278 16.64 -5.78 -16.74
N GLU A 279 15.91 -5.67 -17.84
CA GLU A 279 15.89 -4.46 -18.68
C GLU A 279 15.24 -3.23 -18.01
N ARG A 280 14.53 -3.45 -16.89
CA ARG A 280 13.80 -2.40 -16.15
C ARG A 280 14.46 -2.00 -14.85
N ASP A 281 15.68 -2.48 -14.57
CA ASP A 281 16.39 -2.26 -13.30
C ASP A 281 15.49 -2.52 -12.08
N LEU A 282 14.85 -3.69 -12.04
CA LEU A 282 13.90 -4.05 -11.00
C LEU A 282 14.64 -4.19 -9.66
N ALA A 283 14.25 -3.39 -8.66
CA ALA A 283 14.79 -3.49 -7.32
C ALA A 283 14.46 -4.87 -6.76
N THR A 284 15.50 -5.65 -6.45
CA THR A 284 15.39 -7.05 -6.05
C THR A 284 16.30 -7.33 -4.86
N ALA A 285 15.80 -8.08 -3.89
CA ALA A 285 16.58 -8.63 -2.80
C ALA A 285 16.67 -10.16 -2.92
N LEU A 286 17.88 -10.69 -2.78
CA LEU A 286 18.14 -12.12 -2.64
C LEU A 286 18.45 -12.41 -1.18
N VAL A 287 17.63 -13.28 -0.57
CA VAL A 287 17.79 -13.74 0.81
C VAL A 287 18.19 -15.21 0.78
N LEU A 288 19.32 -15.52 1.39
CA LEU A 288 19.91 -16.86 1.42
C LEU A 288 19.92 -17.42 2.84
N PRO A 289 20.03 -18.75 3.01
CA PRO A 289 20.31 -19.31 4.32
C PRO A 289 21.55 -18.65 4.95
N SER A 290 21.53 -18.44 6.26
CA SER A 290 22.57 -17.69 6.99
C SER A 290 24.00 -18.22 6.77
N GLY A 291 24.15 -19.51 6.45
CA GLY A 291 25.43 -20.19 6.19
C GLY A 291 25.59 -20.74 4.77
N HIS A 292 24.86 -20.20 3.79
CA HIS A 292 24.93 -20.69 2.41
C HIS A 292 26.33 -20.52 1.80
N ASP A 293 26.81 -21.53 1.06
CA ASP A 293 28.17 -21.57 0.48
C ASP A 293 28.29 -20.83 -0.87
N GLY A 294 27.17 -20.34 -1.40
CA GLY A 294 27.09 -19.61 -2.67
C GLY A 294 27.18 -20.51 -3.90
N VAL A 295 27.11 -21.83 -3.74
CA VAL A 295 27.23 -22.79 -4.86
C VAL A 295 26.26 -23.97 -4.77
N THR A 296 25.78 -24.33 -3.58
CA THR A 296 24.83 -25.43 -3.38
C THR A 296 23.48 -25.07 -4.00
N PRO A 297 22.91 -25.89 -4.90
CA PRO A 297 21.63 -25.56 -5.52
C PRO A 297 20.48 -25.45 -4.51
N LEU A 298 19.66 -24.40 -4.63
CA LEU A 298 18.52 -24.14 -3.76
C LEU A 298 17.23 -23.97 -4.58
N PRO A 299 16.11 -24.58 -4.17
CA PRO A 299 14.80 -24.22 -4.71
C PRO A 299 14.50 -22.75 -4.43
N VAL A 300 13.80 -22.09 -5.35
CA VAL A 300 13.51 -20.67 -5.27
C VAL A 300 12.13 -20.43 -4.68
N LEU A 301 12.01 -19.51 -3.73
CA LEU A 301 10.74 -18.98 -3.26
C LEU A 301 10.65 -17.49 -3.61
N MET A 302 9.78 -17.14 -4.54
CA MET A 302 9.41 -15.75 -4.79
C MET A 302 8.50 -15.26 -3.67
N ASP A 303 8.85 -14.11 -3.08
CA ASP A 303 8.13 -13.48 -1.98
C ASP A 303 7.83 -11.98 -2.27
N PRO A 304 7.22 -11.63 -3.41
CA PRO A 304 6.83 -10.25 -3.69
C PRO A 304 5.59 -9.84 -2.87
N TYR A 305 5.39 -8.53 -2.74
CA TYR A 305 4.02 -8.00 -2.67
C TYR A 305 3.53 -7.73 -4.10
N GLY A 306 4.31 -6.98 -4.86
CA GLY A 306 4.15 -6.81 -6.31
C GLY A 306 3.02 -5.86 -6.75
N GLY A 307 2.20 -5.38 -5.82
CA GLY A 307 1.09 -4.47 -6.13
C GLY A 307 1.33 -3.01 -5.79
N PRO A 308 0.42 -2.12 -6.23
CA PRO A 308 0.39 -0.73 -5.78
C PRO A 308 0.36 -0.56 -4.27
N HIS A 309 0.78 0.63 -3.80
CA HIS A 309 0.82 1.07 -2.39
C HIS A 309 1.79 0.33 -1.45
N ALA A 310 2.39 -0.80 -1.83
CA ALA A 310 3.40 -1.46 -1.01
C ALA A 310 4.71 -1.69 -1.74
N GLN A 311 5.80 -1.45 -1.02
CA GLN A 311 7.18 -1.62 -1.47
C GLN A 311 7.90 -2.50 -0.45
N ARG A 312 8.60 -3.54 -0.90
CA ARG A 312 9.30 -4.47 0.00
C ARG A 312 10.81 -4.35 -0.06
N VAL A 313 11.38 -3.97 -1.19
CA VAL A 313 12.83 -3.86 -1.38
C VAL A 313 13.29 -2.50 -0.89
N GLN A 314 13.38 -2.39 0.44
CA GLN A 314 13.95 -1.25 1.15
C GLN A 314 15.06 -1.73 2.08
N ARG A 315 16.10 -0.94 2.33
CA ARG A 315 17.24 -1.31 3.19
C ARG A 315 16.89 -1.27 4.69
N VAL A 316 15.88 -2.04 5.07
CA VAL A 316 15.34 -2.14 6.43
C VAL A 316 15.26 -3.61 6.82
N ALA A 317 16.11 -4.02 7.77
CA ALA A 317 16.25 -5.41 8.21
C ALA A 317 14.92 -6.13 8.51
N GLY A 318 14.00 -5.45 9.21
CA GLY A 318 12.73 -6.03 9.65
C GLY A 318 11.78 -6.43 8.51
N LEU A 319 11.96 -5.94 7.29
CA LEU A 319 11.15 -6.31 6.13
C LEU A 319 11.50 -7.70 5.57
N PHE A 320 12.65 -8.26 5.98
CA PHE A 320 13.18 -9.52 5.48
C PHE A 320 13.16 -10.65 6.52
N SER A 321 12.71 -10.42 7.75
CA SER A 321 12.76 -11.46 8.80
C SER A 321 11.99 -12.74 8.42
N ALA A 322 10.79 -12.59 7.85
CA ALA A 322 10.02 -13.74 7.38
C ALA A 322 10.69 -14.43 6.17
N SER A 323 11.24 -13.64 5.25
CA SER A 323 11.98 -14.15 4.09
C SER A 323 13.25 -14.89 4.53
N GLN A 324 13.99 -14.38 5.51
CA GLN A 324 15.16 -15.04 6.09
C GLN A 324 14.76 -16.35 6.77
N TRP A 325 13.66 -16.35 7.53
CA TRP A 325 13.18 -17.58 8.15
C TRP A 325 12.90 -18.67 7.12
N PHE A 326 12.23 -18.34 6.00
CA PHE A 326 12.05 -19.28 4.88
C PHE A 326 13.38 -19.66 4.23
N ALA A 327 14.32 -18.72 4.08
CA ALA A 327 15.63 -19.05 3.53
C ALA A 327 16.36 -20.09 4.40
N ASP A 328 16.31 -19.94 5.73
CA ASP A 328 16.85 -20.92 6.68
C ASP A 328 16.08 -22.25 6.67
N GLN A 329 14.89 -22.32 6.07
CA GLN A 329 14.20 -23.57 5.74
C GLN A 329 14.69 -24.23 4.43
N GLY A 330 15.77 -23.75 3.83
CA GLY A 330 16.39 -24.36 2.63
C GLY A 330 15.91 -23.80 1.30
N PHE A 331 15.47 -22.54 1.28
CA PHE A 331 15.08 -21.84 0.05
C PHE A 331 16.07 -20.72 -0.27
N ALA A 332 16.23 -20.40 -1.56
CA ALA A 332 16.68 -19.08 -1.96
C ALA A 332 15.44 -18.19 -2.14
N VAL A 333 15.30 -17.15 -1.33
CA VAL A 333 14.12 -16.29 -1.36
C VAL A 333 14.41 -15.04 -2.17
N ILE A 334 13.57 -14.74 -3.16
CA ILE A 334 13.69 -13.55 -4.02
C ILE A 334 12.50 -12.63 -3.74
N VAL A 335 12.79 -11.38 -3.40
CA VAL A 335 11.80 -10.31 -3.20
C VAL A 335 12.02 -9.25 -4.26
N THR A 336 11.05 -9.00 -5.12
CA THR A 336 11.18 -8.01 -6.20
C THR A 336 10.01 -7.03 -6.21
N ASP A 337 10.34 -5.74 -6.29
CA ASP A 337 9.39 -4.66 -6.53
C ASP A 337 9.30 -4.38 -8.05
N GLY A 338 8.18 -4.82 -8.64
CA GLY A 338 7.84 -4.67 -10.07
C GLY A 338 7.00 -3.43 -10.37
N ARG A 339 6.66 -3.23 -11.64
CA ARG A 339 5.78 -2.14 -12.11
C ARG A 339 4.50 -2.06 -11.26
N GLY A 340 4.08 -0.85 -10.95
CA GLY A 340 2.97 -0.58 -10.02
C GLY A 340 3.40 -0.29 -8.58
N THR A 341 4.53 -0.81 -8.10
CA THR A 341 5.00 -0.53 -6.72
C THR A 341 5.53 0.91 -6.58
N PRO A 342 5.38 1.54 -5.41
CA PRO A 342 5.78 2.93 -5.22
C PRO A 342 7.29 3.13 -5.11
N GLY A 343 7.74 4.37 -5.29
CA GLY A 343 9.13 4.80 -5.05
C GLY A 343 10.01 4.87 -6.29
N ARG A 344 9.47 4.56 -7.48
CA ARG A 344 10.18 4.66 -8.78
C ARG A 344 9.59 5.69 -9.73
N GLY A 345 8.76 6.58 -9.20
CA GLY A 345 8.15 7.69 -9.92
C GLY A 345 6.89 7.30 -10.71
N PRO A 346 6.19 8.30 -11.28
CA PRO A 346 4.82 8.14 -11.76
C PRO A 346 4.68 7.16 -12.92
N ALA A 347 5.60 7.17 -13.88
CA ALA A 347 5.54 6.29 -15.05
C ALA A 347 5.63 4.80 -14.68
N PHE A 348 6.45 4.46 -13.67
CA PHE A 348 6.62 3.08 -13.22
C PHE A 348 5.39 2.58 -12.46
N GLU A 349 4.77 3.45 -11.65
CA GLU A 349 3.54 3.14 -10.92
C GLU A 349 2.33 3.04 -11.86
N ARG A 350 2.27 3.87 -12.91
CA ARG A 350 1.17 3.90 -13.88
C ARG A 350 1.18 2.78 -14.91
N ALA A 351 2.27 2.04 -15.01
CA ALA A 351 2.41 0.95 -15.96
C ALA A 351 1.41 -0.21 -15.76
N VAL A 352 0.68 -0.24 -14.65
CA VAL A 352 -0.38 -1.22 -14.36
C VAL A 352 -1.80 -0.71 -14.65
N ARG A 353 -1.97 0.52 -15.16
CA ARG A 353 -3.30 1.07 -15.46
C ARG A 353 -4.02 0.19 -16.49
N GLY A 354 -5.20 -0.29 -16.13
CA GLY A 354 -6.05 -1.17 -16.93
C GLY A 354 -5.66 -2.65 -16.88
N ASP A 355 -4.53 -3.00 -16.26
CA ASP A 355 -4.07 -4.38 -16.14
C ASP A 355 -3.18 -4.58 -14.90
N LEU A 356 -3.80 -4.99 -13.79
CA LEU A 356 -3.11 -5.39 -12.56
C LEU A 356 -2.50 -6.80 -12.63
N ALA A 357 -2.66 -7.53 -13.75
CA ALA A 357 -2.21 -8.92 -13.88
C ALA A 357 -0.86 -9.02 -14.60
N ALA A 358 -0.85 -8.73 -15.90
CA ALA A 358 0.26 -9.11 -16.77
C ALA A 358 1.57 -8.37 -16.44
N PRO A 359 1.60 -7.02 -16.30
CA PRO A 359 2.84 -6.31 -16.03
C PRO A 359 3.53 -6.78 -14.74
N VAL A 360 2.73 -7.01 -13.70
CA VAL A 360 3.24 -7.43 -12.39
C VAL A 360 3.81 -8.85 -12.46
N LEU A 361 3.10 -9.79 -13.10
CA LEU A 361 3.56 -11.16 -13.25
C LEU A 361 4.83 -11.25 -14.11
N ASP A 362 4.87 -10.52 -15.22
CA ASP A 362 6.01 -10.50 -16.13
C ASP A 362 7.28 -10.05 -15.40
N ASP A 363 7.18 -9.02 -14.55
CA ASP A 363 8.34 -8.51 -13.80
C ASP A 363 8.89 -9.54 -12.79
N GLN A 364 8.04 -10.41 -12.22
CA GLN A 364 8.53 -11.49 -11.35
C GLN A 364 9.28 -12.57 -12.14
N VAL A 365 8.81 -12.89 -13.35
CA VAL A 365 9.49 -13.86 -14.22
C VAL A 365 10.81 -13.30 -14.74
N ASP A 366 10.82 -12.03 -15.16
CA ASP A 366 12.01 -11.33 -15.65
C ASP A 366 13.07 -11.25 -14.54
N ALA A 367 12.67 -10.90 -13.31
CA ALA A 367 13.57 -10.83 -12.17
C ALA A 367 14.13 -12.21 -11.80
N LEU A 368 13.31 -13.26 -11.75
CA LEU A 368 13.75 -14.63 -11.49
C LEU A 368 14.83 -15.08 -12.47
N HIS A 369 14.61 -14.88 -13.77
CA HIS A 369 15.57 -15.29 -14.79
C HIS A 369 16.85 -14.45 -14.77
N ALA A 370 16.75 -13.14 -14.55
CA ALA A 370 17.92 -12.27 -14.42
C ALA A 370 18.76 -12.66 -13.20
N MET A 371 18.13 -12.90 -12.05
CA MET A 371 18.80 -13.39 -10.85
C MET A 371 19.47 -14.75 -11.07
N ALA A 372 18.81 -15.70 -11.74
CA ALA A 372 19.38 -17.01 -12.02
C ALA A 372 20.56 -16.99 -13.00
N ALA A 373 20.62 -15.99 -13.89
CA ALA A 373 21.77 -15.78 -14.76
C ALA A 373 23.02 -15.37 -13.96
N GLU A 374 22.86 -14.59 -12.89
CA GLU A 374 23.95 -14.14 -12.02
C GLU A 374 24.27 -15.13 -10.89
N HIS A 375 23.29 -15.95 -10.49
CA HIS A 375 23.37 -16.90 -9.39
C HIS A 375 22.98 -18.32 -9.85
N PRO A 376 23.92 -19.10 -10.43
CA PRO A 376 23.63 -20.41 -11.02
C PRO A 376 23.17 -21.50 -10.03
N PHE A 377 23.25 -21.24 -8.73
CA PHE A 377 22.72 -22.12 -7.68
C PHE A 377 21.20 -21.98 -7.50
N LEU A 378 20.55 -21.00 -8.13
CA LEU A 378 19.09 -20.88 -8.13
C LEU A 378 18.49 -21.99 -9.01
N ASP A 379 17.80 -22.94 -8.39
CA ASP A 379 17.21 -24.08 -9.08
C ASP A 379 15.84 -23.72 -9.68
N LEU A 380 15.86 -23.37 -10.97
CA LEU A 380 14.66 -23.01 -11.73
C LEU A 380 13.70 -24.19 -12.00
N SER A 381 14.09 -25.43 -11.69
CA SER A 381 13.17 -26.57 -11.77
C SER A 381 12.24 -26.69 -10.55
N ARG A 382 12.52 -25.89 -9.49
CA ARG A 382 11.78 -25.91 -8.22
C ARG A 382 11.56 -24.48 -7.73
N VAL A 383 10.61 -23.80 -8.35
CA VAL A 383 10.26 -22.41 -8.05
C VAL A 383 8.84 -22.35 -7.48
N ALA A 384 8.69 -21.77 -6.29
CA ALA A 384 7.40 -21.44 -5.72
C ALA A 384 7.23 -19.93 -5.60
N ILE A 385 5.99 -19.49 -5.40
CA ILE A 385 5.66 -18.11 -5.08
C ILE A 385 4.68 -18.07 -3.91
N LYS A 386 4.85 -17.11 -3.00
CA LYS A 386 3.85 -16.85 -1.97
C LYS A 386 3.57 -15.37 -1.83
N GLY A 387 2.38 -15.04 -1.33
CA GLY A 387 2.05 -13.70 -0.93
C GLY A 387 0.73 -13.60 -0.17
N TRP A 388 0.46 -12.40 0.33
CA TRP A 388 -0.76 -12.04 1.05
C TRP A 388 -1.43 -10.83 0.40
N SER A 389 -2.75 -10.74 0.43
CA SER A 389 -3.52 -9.66 -0.21
C SER A 389 -3.23 -9.59 -1.72
N PHE A 390 -2.77 -8.46 -2.26
CA PHE A 390 -2.31 -8.36 -3.64
C PHE A 390 -1.23 -9.41 -3.98
N GLY A 391 -0.29 -9.65 -3.05
CA GLY A 391 0.72 -10.70 -3.23
C GLY A 391 0.09 -12.10 -3.31
N GLY A 392 -1.05 -12.32 -2.65
CA GLY A 392 -1.82 -13.56 -2.75
C GLY A 392 -2.49 -13.69 -4.13
N TYR A 393 -3.05 -12.59 -4.64
CA TYR A 393 -3.53 -12.51 -6.02
C TYR A 393 -2.42 -12.86 -7.01
N LEU A 394 -1.24 -12.23 -6.87
CA LEU A 394 -0.07 -12.48 -7.72
C LEU A 394 0.42 -13.93 -7.63
N ALA A 395 0.43 -14.54 -6.43
CA ALA A 395 0.83 -15.92 -6.25
C ALA A 395 -0.12 -16.91 -6.95
N ALA A 396 -1.43 -16.72 -6.81
CA ALA A 396 -2.42 -17.52 -7.52
C ALA A 396 -2.35 -17.29 -9.04
N LEU A 397 -2.23 -16.04 -9.48
CA LEU A 397 -2.06 -15.65 -10.88
C LEU A 397 -0.85 -16.34 -11.52
N ALA A 398 0.28 -16.42 -10.79
CA ALA A 398 1.51 -17.03 -11.27
C ALA A 398 1.34 -18.50 -11.65
N VAL A 399 0.72 -19.33 -10.80
CA VAL A 399 0.48 -20.75 -11.13
C VAL A 399 -0.65 -20.93 -12.15
N LEU A 400 -1.61 -19.99 -12.19
CA LEU A 400 -2.68 -19.99 -13.19
C LEU A 400 -2.15 -19.64 -14.59
N ARG A 401 -1.23 -18.69 -14.73
CA ARG A 401 -0.78 -18.20 -16.05
C ARG A 401 0.58 -18.70 -16.48
N ARG A 402 1.50 -18.91 -15.53
CA ARG A 402 2.89 -19.31 -15.78
C ARG A 402 3.29 -20.61 -15.03
N PRO A 403 2.54 -21.72 -15.19
CA PRO A 403 2.93 -23.00 -14.60
C PRO A 403 4.20 -23.58 -15.23
N ASP A 404 4.69 -23.00 -16.34
CA ASP A 404 6.01 -23.27 -16.92
C ASP A 404 7.16 -22.70 -16.08
N VAL A 405 6.87 -21.75 -15.17
CA VAL A 405 7.85 -21.10 -14.28
C VAL A 405 7.58 -21.44 -12.83
N PHE A 406 6.32 -21.36 -12.39
CA PHE A 406 5.93 -21.53 -10.99
C PHE A 406 5.33 -22.91 -10.75
N HIS A 407 5.97 -23.67 -9.87
CA HIS A 407 5.69 -25.07 -9.58
C HIS A 407 4.87 -25.27 -8.29
N ALA A 408 4.69 -24.22 -7.48
CA ALA A 408 3.78 -24.22 -6.34
C ALA A 408 3.43 -22.77 -5.95
N ALA A 409 2.25 -22.56 -5.35
CA ALA A 409 1.87 -21.26 -4.82
C ALA A 409 1.11 -21.31 -3.49
N ILE A 410 1.35 -20.29 -2.67
CA ILE A 410 0.51 -19.98 -1.50
C ILE A 410 -0.10 -18.59 -1.70
N ALA A 411 -1.42 -18.54 -1.77
CA ALA A 411 -2.19 -17.31 -1.89
C ALA A 411 -2.97 -17.04 -0.60
N GLY A 412 -2.45 -16.11 0.21
CA GLY A 412 -3.13 -15.62 1.41
C GLY A 412 -4.01 -14.41 1.13
N ALA A 413 -5.25 -14.44 1.61
CA ALA A 413 -6.27 -13.40 1.40
C ALA A 413 -6.28 -12.79 -0.02
N PRO A 414 -6.28 -13.59 -1.11
CA PRO A 414 -6.16 -13.05 -2.46
C PRO A 414 -7.40 -12.28 -2.89
N VAL A 415 -7.22 -11.15 -3.58
CA VAL A 415 -8.29 -10.49 -4.35
C VAL A 415 -8.46 -11.26 -5.66
N THR A 416 -9.52 -12.04 -5.80
CA THR A 416 -9.72 -12.93 -6.97
C THR A 416 -10.63 -12.36 -8.05
N ASP A 417 -11.40 -11.32 -7.71
CA ASP A 417 -12.36 -10.63 -8.57
C ASP A 417 -12.43 -9.17 -8.12
N TRP A 418 -11.80 -8.27 -8.87
CA TRP A 418 -11.69 -6.87 -8.51
C TRP A 418 -13.03 -6.14 -8.35
N ARG A 419 -14.14 -6.69 -8.85
CA ARG A 419 -15.49 -6.13 -8.62
C ARG A 419 -15.94 -6.22 -7.16
N LEU A 420 -15.32 -7.11 -6.38
CA LEU A 420 -15.59 -7.29 -4.94
C LEU A 420 -14.67 -6.46 -4.04
N TYR A 421 -13.72 -5.71 -4.62
CA TYR A 421 -12.83 -4.81 -3.88
C TYR A 421 -13.32 -3.36 -3.98
N ASP A 422 -12.84 -2.48 -3.11
CA ASP A 422 -13.44 -1.17 -2.90
C ASP A 422 -13.30 -0.24 -4.11
N THR A 423 -14.11 0.82 -4.12
CA THR A 423 -14.18 1.76 -5.26
C THR A 423 -12.90 2.55 -5.47
N HIS A 424 -12.27 3.07 -4.41
CA HIS A 424 -11.17 4.01 -4.54
C HIS A 424 -9.89 3.31 -4.98
N TYR A 425 -9.56 2.16 -4.38
CA TYR A 425 -8.43 1.37 -4.85
C TYR A 425 -8.66 0.91 -6.29
N THR A 426 -9.78 0.25 -6.53
CA THR A 426 -9.95 -0.52 -7.77
C THR A 426 -10.17 0.37 -8.98
N GLU A 427 -11.01 1.41 -8.87
CA GLU A 427 -11.32 2.28 -10.01
C GLU A 427 -10.15 3.18 -10.41
N ARG A 428 -9.22 3.47 -9.48
CA ARG A 428 -7.95 4.13 -9.80
C ARG A 428 -7.16 3.33 -10.84
N TYR A 429 -7.03 2.02 -10.63
CA TYR A 429 -6.18 1.17 -11.46
C TYR A 429 -6.91 0.51 -12.63
N LEU A 430 -8.20 0.21 -12.51
CA LEU A 430 -8.95 -0.52 -13.54
C LEU A 430 -10.06 0.32 -14.20
N GLY A 431 -10.35 1.52 -13.71
CA GLY A 431 -11.48 2.34 -14.14
C GLY A 431 -12.81 1.86 -13.56
N ASN A 432 -13.92 2.52 -13.88
CA ASN A 432 -15.24 2.07 -13.44
C ASN A 432 -15.64 0.78 -14.20
N PRO A 433 -16.08 -0.30 -13.54
CA PRO A 433 -16.41 -1.55 -14.21
C PRO A 433 -17.61 -1.45 -15.18
N ASN A 434 -18.46 -0.44 -15.02
CA ASN A 434 -19.57 -0.18 -15.94
C ASN A 434 -19.10 0.45 -17.27
N ASP A 435 -17.94 1.10 -17.27
CA ASP A 435 -17.37 1.78 -18.42
C ASP A 435 -16.19 1.00 -19.04
N GLU A 436 -15.38 0.34 -18.20
CA GLU A 436 -14.17 -0.40 -18.57
C GLU A 436 -14.20 -1.90 -18.13
N PRO A 437 -15.25 -2.68 -18.46
CA PRO A 437 -15.41 -4.06 -17.98
C PRO A 437 -14.26 -5.00 -18.41
N ALA A 438 -13.65 -4.76 -19.56
CA ALA A 438 -12.56 -5.59 -20.08
C ALA A 438 -11.29 -5.55 -19.22
N ASN A 439 -11.10 -4.52 -18.38
CA ASN A 439 -9.99 -4.46 -17.43
C ASN A 439 -10.22 -5.41 -16.24
N TYR A 440 -11.48 -5.58 -15.84
CA TYR A 440 -11.87 -6.50 -14.78
C TYR A 440 -11.83 -7.96 -15.26
N GLU A 441 -12.34 -8.23 -16.47
CA GLU A 441 -12.32 -9.58 -17.05
C GLU A 441 -10.90 -10.14 -17.20
N ARG A 442 -9.94 -9.31 -17.65
CA ARG A 442 -8.55 -9.76 -17.84
C ARG A 442 -7.77 -9.95 -16.54
N THR A 443 -8.29 -9.49 -15.41
CA THR A 443 -7.64 -9.54 -14.09
C THR A 443 -8.40 -10.47 -13.11
N ASP A 444 -9.42 -11.19 -13.60
CA ASP A 444 -10.25 -12.10 -12.81
C ASP A 444 -9.63 -13.51 -12.76
N LEU A 445 -9.27 -13.97 -11.56
CA LEU A 445 -8.66 -15.28 -11.36
C LEU A 445 -9.68 -16.43 -11.51
N CYS A 446 -10.96 -16.17 -11.29
CA CYS A 446 -12.01 -17.16 -11.51
C CYS A 446 -12.19 -17.43 -13.01
N ALA A 447 -12.06 -16.39 -13.83
CA ALA A 447 -12.05 -16.52 -15.29
C ALA A 447 -10.82 -17.33 -15.77
N ASP A 448 -9.63 -17.04 -15.22
CA ASP A 448 -8.41 -17.81 -15.51
C ASP A 448 -8.56 -19.29 -15.12
N ALA A 449 -9.13 -19.57 -13.94
CA ALA A 449 -9.39 -20.93 -13.47
C ALA A 449 -10.33 -21.70 -14.41
N ALA A 450 -11.42 -21.06 -14.86
CA ALA A 450 -12.36 -21.65 -15.81
C ALA A 450 -11.73 -21.89 -17.19
N ALA A 451 -10.74 -21.08 -17.58
CA ALA A 451 -10.05 -21.18 -18.87
C ALA A 451 -8.90 -22.21 -18.89
N LEU A 452 -8.59 -22.88 -17.77
CA LEU A 452 -7.45 -23.82 -17.69
C LEU A 452 -7.57 -25.02 -18.64
N GLY A 453 -8.79 -25.46 -18.99
CA GLY A 453 -8.99 -26.65 -19.82
C GLY A 453 -8.31 -27.88 -19.23
N ASP A 454 -7.53 -28.61 -20.04
CA ASP A 454 -6.81 -29.81 -19.61
C ASP A 454 -5.48 -29.54 -18.89
N ARG A 455 -5.04 -28.28 -18.82
CA ARG A 455 -3.75 -27.91 -18.20
C ARG A 455 -3.73 -28.27 -16.71
N GLU A 456 -2.72 -28.98 -16.25
CA GLU A 456 -2.54 -29.26 -14.83
C GLU A 456 -2.27 -27.97 -14.06
N LEU A 457 -2.86 -27.87 -12.87
CA LEU A 457 -2.60 -26.77 -11.95
C LEU A 457 -1.46 -27.19 -11.01
N PRO A 458 -0.36 -26.42 -10.90
CA PRO A 458 0.63 -26.62 -9.85
C PRO A 458 -0.01 -26.57 -8.45
N PRO A 459 0.53 -27.27 -7.44
CA PRO A 459 0.02 -27.21 -6.07
C PRO A 459 -0.26 -25.78 -5.60
N LEU A 460 -1.52 -25.51 -5.24
CA LEU A 460 -1.99 -24.22 -4.79
C LEU A 460 -2.65 -24.34 -3.40
N MET A 461 -2.19 -23.54 -2.44
CA MET A 461 -2.84 -23.35 -1.15
C MET A 461 -3.48 -21.96 -1.08
N LEU A 462 -4.78 -21.93 -0.78
CA LEU A 462 -5.53 -20.72 -0.48
C LEU A 462 -5.68 -20.58 1.04
N ILE A 463 -5.35 -19.42 1.61
CA ILE A 463 -5.49 -19.14 3.05
C ILE A 463 -6.36 -17.90 3.19
N HIS A 464 -7.40 -17.92 4.04
CA HIS A 464 -8.29 -16.75 4.18
C HIS A 464 -8.90 -16.61 5.57
N GLY A 465 -8.88 -15.39 6.11
CA GLY A 465 -9.63 -15.01 7.31
C GLY A 465 -11.13 -14.92 7.04
N LEU A 466 -11.94 -15.73 7.73
CA LEU A 466 -13.39 -15.74 7.49
C LEU A 466 -14.11 -14.51 8.07
N ALA A 467 -13.41 -13.69 8.86
CA ALA A 467 -13.92 -12.42 9.38
C ALA A 467 -13.31 -11.19 8.68
N ASP A 468 -12.56 -11.40 7.59
CA ASP A 468 -11.94 -10.34 6.77
C ASP A 468 -13.00 -9.39 6.22
N ASP A 469 -12.87 -8.10 6.58
CA ASP A 469 -13.70 -6.99 6.13
C ASP A 469 -13.00 -6.04 5.17
N ASN A 470 -11.77 -6.37 4.76
CA ASN A 470 -11.07 -5.71 3.67
C ASN A 470 -11.17 -6.53 2.38
N VAL A 471 -10.54 -7.72 2.35
CA VAL A 471 -10.67 -8.69 1.26
C VAL A 471 -11.64 -9.77 1.71
N VAL A 472 -12.94 -9.59 1.47
CA VAL A 472 -13.94 -10.52 2.02
C VAL A 472 -13.71 -11.97 1.54
N ALA A 473 -14.01 -12.94 2.41
CA ALA A 473 -13.76 -14.37 2.13
C ALA A 473 -14.46 -14.91 0.86
N ALA A 474 -15.44 -14.17 0.32
CA ALA A 474 -16.06 -14.47 -0.97
C ALA A 474 -15.01 -14.65 -2.08
N HIS A 475 -13.91 -13.90 -2.06
CA HIS A 475 -12.84 -14.04 -3.05
C HIS A 475 -12.25 -15.45 -3.12
N THR A 476 -11.72 -15.96 -2.01
CA THR A 476 -11.17 -17.32 -1.94
C THR A 476 -12.23 -18.38 -2.23
N LEU A 477 -13.45 -18.19 -1.74
CA LEU A 477 -14.53 -19.16 -1.97
C LEU A 477 -14.98 -19.21 -3.44
N GLN A 478 -15.00 -18.08 -4.14
CA GLN A 478 -15.31 -18.04 -5.58
C GLN A 478 -14.22 -18.71 -6.41
N LEU A 479 -12.93 -18.43 -6.12
CA LEU A 479 -11.82 -19.07 -6.83
C LEU A 479 -11.77 -20.58 -6.54
N SER A 480 -11.94 -20.99 -5.28
CA SER A 480 -12.01 -22.40 -4.88
C SER A 480 -13.13 -23.14 -5.64
N ARG A 481 -14.30 -22.51 -5.76
CA ARG A 481 -15.42 -23.04 -6.57
C ARG A 481 -15.02 -23.17 -8.04
N ALA A 482 -14.46 -22.13 -8.65
CA ALA A 482 -14.08 -22.15 -10.06
C ALA A 482 -13.03 -23.24 -10.36
N LEU A 483 -12.03 -23.40 -9.49
CA LEU A 483 -11.02 -24.45 -9.58
C LEU A 483 -11.64 -25.85 -9.45
N LEU A 484 -12.55 -26.05 -8.49
CA LEU A 484 -13.26 -27.31 -8.30
C LEU A 484 -14.12 -27.67 -9.52
N GLU A 485 -14.89 -26.71 -10.04
CA GLU A 485 -15.73 -26.89 -11.23
C GLU A 485 -14.88 -27.20 -12.48
N ALA A 486 -13.65 -26.68 -12.56
CA ALA A 486 -12.66 -27.00 -13.59
C ALA A 486 -11.87 -28.30 -13.32
N GLY A 487 -12.15 -29.03 -12.25
CA GLY A 487 -11.47 -30.29 -11.89
C GLY A 487 -10.02 -30.11 -11.45
N LYS A 488 -9.67 -28.95 -10.88
CA LYS A 488 -8.31 -28.59 -10.46
C LYS A 488 -8.13 -28.74 -8.95
N PRO A 489 -7.26 -29.67 -8.49
CA PRO A 489 -7.04 -29.87 -7.06
C PRO A 489 -6.33 -28.66 -6.44
N HIS A 490 -6.74 -28.29 -5.23
CA HIS A 490 -6.17 -27.19 -4.47
C HIS A 490 -6.47 -27.37 -2.97
N THR A 491 -5.70 -26.72 -2.10
CA THR A 491 -5.88 -26.73 -0.65
C THR A 491 -6.52 -25.42 -0.20
N VAL A 492 -7.45 -25.48 0.75
CA VAL A 492 -8.03 -24.28 1.40
C VAL A 492 -7.83 -24.37 2.90
N LEU A 493 -7.18 -23.36 3.48
CA LEU A 493 -7.03 -23.16 4.92
C LEU A 493 -7.88 -21.96 5.37
N PRO A 494 -9.13 -22.19 5.82
CA PRO A 494 -9.96 -21.14 6.37
C PRO A 494 -9.56 -20.81 7.82
N LEU A 495 -9.38 -19.53 8.13
CA LEU A 495 -9.04 -19.04 9.47
C LEU A 495 -10.27 -18.41 10.12
N SER A 496 -10.84 -19.09 11.11
CA SER A 496 -12.05 -18.63 11.79
C SER A 496 -11.76 -17.50 12.78
N GLY A 497 -12.54 -16.42 12.74
CA GLY A 497 -12.38 -15.27 13.64
C GLY A 497 -11.21 -14.35 13.31
N VAL A 498 -10.48 -14.64 12.23
CA VAL A 498 -9.35 -13.84 11.73
C VAL A 498 -9.86 -12.85 10.67
N THR A 499 -9.46 -11.59 10.78
CA THR A 499 -9.77 -10.52 9.80
C THR A 499 -8.78 -10.57 8.63
N HIS A 500 -8.38 -9.43 8.06
CA HIS A 500 -7.41 -9.39 6.97
C HIS A 500 -5.99 -9.78 7.39
N MET A 501 -5.59 -9.39 8.60
CA MET A 501 -4.26 -9.68 9.13
C MET A 501 -4.35 -10.77 10.20
N THR A 502 -3.23 -11.48 10.39
CA THR A 502 -3.11 -12.56 11.39
C THR A 502 -2.16 -12.15 12.53
N PRO A 503 -2.52 -11.15 13.36
CA PRO A 503 -1.60 -10.62 14.37
C PRO A 503 -1.42 -11.54 15.58
N GLN A 504 -2.28 -12.55 15.75
CA GLN A 504 -2.18 -13.49 16.86
C GLN A 504 -0.91 -14.34 16.68
N GLU A 505 0.00 -14.29 17.65
CA GLU A 505 1.33 -14.92 17.59
C GLU A 505 1.24 -16.39 17.22
N GLU A 506 0.37 -17.15 17.89
CA GLU A 506 0.24 -18.59 17.65
C GLU A 506 -0.29 -18.87 16.24
N VAL A 507 -1.16 -18.01 15.70
CA VAL A 507 -1.68 -18.16 14.33
C VAL A 507 -0.58 -17.83 13.33
N ALA A 508 0.14 -16.72 13.52
CA ALA A 508 1.22 -16.30 12.64
C ALA A 508 2.35 -17.34 12.56
N GLU A 509 2.79 -17.86 13.71
CA GLU A 509 3.84 -18.89 13.79
C GLU A 509 3.41 -20.18 13.07
N ASN A 510 2.22 -20.71 13.41
CA ASN A 510 1.74 -21.95 12.81
C ASN A 510 1.45 -21.81 11.30
N LEU A 511 1.06 -20.61 10.84
CA LEU A 511 0.93 -20.33 9.42
C LEU A 511 2.27 -20.46 8.69
N LEU A 512 3.38 -19.96 9.26
CA LEU A 512 4.70 -20.13 8.65
C LEU A 512 5.11 -21.60 8.55
N LEU A 513 4.86 -22.37 9.61
CA LEU A 513 5.14 -23.82 9.65
C LEU A 513 4.34 -24.60 8.61
N VAL A 514 3.02 -24.36 8.52
CA VAL A 514 2.13 -25.02 7.55
C VAL A 514 2.54 -24.67 6.12
N GLN A 515 2.86 -23.40 5.85
CA GLN A 515 3.32 -22.95 4.54
C GLN A 515 4.65 -23.61 4.14
N SER A 516 5.62 -23.66 5.05
CA SER A 516 6.92 -24.32 4.82
C SER A 516 6.74 -25.81 4.50
N ALA A 517 5.91 -26.52 5.28
CA ALA A 517 5.61 -27.93 5.03
C ALA A 517 4.98 -28.16 3.66
N PHE A 518 3.98 -27.34 3.28
CA PHE A 518 3.33 -27.40 1.98
C PHE A 518 4.31 -27.19 0.82
N LEU A 519 5.17 -26.17 0.90
CA LEU A 519 6.15 -25.88 -0.14
C LEU A 519 7.19 -26.99 -0.28
N ARG A 520 7.67 -27.54 0.85
CA ARG A 520 8.61 -28.66 0.84
C ARG A 520 8.02 -29.90 0.19
N GLU A 521 6.78 -30.25 0.52
CA GLU A 521 6.08 -31.36 -0.12
C GLU A 521 5.88 -31.10 -1.62
N ALA A 522 5.37 -29.92 -1.99
CA ALA A 522 5.07 -29.56 -3.38
C ALA A 522 6.31 -29.54 -4.29
N LEU A 523 7.47 -29.15 -3.75
CA LEU A 523 8.74 -29.09 -4.49
C LEU A 523 9.64 -30.32 -4.30
N GLY A 524 9.19 -31.34 -3.55
CA GLY A 524 9.97 -32.55 -3.29
C GLY A 524 11.27 -32.31 -2.50
N ILE A 525 11.24 -31.40 -1.53
CA ILE A 525 12.37 -31.10 -0.64
C ILE A 525 12.31 -32.07 0.55
N GLU A 526 13.35 -32.89 0.75
CA GLU A 526 13.43 -33.82 1.88
C GLU A 526 13.38 -33.07 3.23
N THR A 527 12.57 -33.58 4.16
CA THR A 527 12.34 -33.01 5.51
C THR A 527 13.43 -33.34 6.49
#